data_AF-A0A9P5P8N0-F1
#
_entry.id   AF-A0A9P5P8N0-F1
#
_cell.length_a   1.000
_cell.length_b   1.000
_cell.length_c   1.000
_cell.angle_alpha   90.00
_cell.angle_beta   90.00
_cell.angle_gamma   90.00
#
_symmetry.space_group_name_H-M   'P 1'
#
loop_
_entity.id
_entity.type
_entity.pdbx_description
1 polymer ?
#
loop_
_entity_poly.entity_id
_entity_poly.type
_entity_poly.pdbx_seq_one_letter_code
_entity_poly.pdbx_strand_id
1 'polypeptide(L)'
;MTPEESQLVSAFGEEGVFNMFTLIFTFTGYGAFILGFILALQFLIIGSWGRPQTFLLVCLITAFICFSWDVFDNGAVFLEVDRYALVRTSEEGITAQIWYTANKKLILWQDTSTWPGAINLLLSDSIVVWRAWTLYHQSKSWRFVLAILMIANISLNVANPIWIDVKEGIDVSKSAILDWLSAALSLIVNLVATILFSYKAW
;
A
#
# COMPACT_ATOMS: atom_id res chain seq x y z
N MET A 1 37.03 4.90 19.96
CA MET A 1 36.14 5.02 18.80
C MET A 1 36.97 5.46 17.62
N THR A 2 37.01 4.68 16.55
CA THR A 2 37.69 5.06 15.31
C THR A 2 36.85 6.09 14.55
N PRO A 3 37.43 6.87 13.61
CA PRO A 3 36.66 7.79 12.76
C PRO A 3 35.54 7.09 11.98
N GLU A 4 35.78 5.85 11.55
CA GLU A 4 34.81 5.02 10.82
C GLU A 4 33.62 4.63 11.71
N GLU A 5 33.87 4.20 12.94
CA GLU A 5 32.81 3.92 13.92
C GLU A 5 31.99 5.17 14.22
N SER A 6 32.63 6.33 14.34
CA SER A 6 31.94 7.60 14.60
C SER A 6 31.02 8.01 13.46
N GLN A 7 31.44 7.83 12.21
CA GLN A 7 30.60 8.11 11.04
C GLN A 7 29.41 7.16 10.97
N LEU A 8 29.62 5.87 11.24
CA LEU A 8 28.56 4.87 11.22
C LEU A 8 27.49 5.15 12.29
N VAL A 9 27.90 5.51 13.51
CA VAL A 9 26.96 5.88 14.57
C VAL A 9 26.18 7.15 14.23
N SER A 10 26.84 8.15 13.61
CA SER A 10 26.16 9.37 13.16
C SER A 10 25.11 9.08 12.10
N ALA A 11 25.45 8.30 11.07
CA ALA A 11 24.53 7.92 10.01
C ALA A 11 23.34 7.13 10.55
N PHE A 12 23.59 6.19 11.46
CA PHE A 12 22.53 5.42 12.11
C PHE A 12 21.63 6.32 12.97
N GLY A 13 22.19 7.31 13.67
CA GLY A 13 21.43 8.28 14.43
C GLY A 13 20.51 9.13 13.56
N GLU A 14 20.99 9.58 12.39
CA GLU A 14 20.18 10.32 11.41
C GLU A 14 19.02 9.47 10.87
N GLU A 15 19.29 8.22 10.50
CA GLU A 15 18.27 7.27 10.04
C GLU A 15 17.23 6.98 11.13
N GLY A 16 17.67 6.76 12.37
CA GLY A 16 16.77 6.53 13.50
C GLY A 16 15.84 7.71 13.77
N VAL A 17 16.35 8.94 13.71
CA VAL A 17 15.52 10.15 13.85
C VAL A 17 14.52 10.27 12.70
N PHE A 18 14.93 10.02 11.46
CA PHE A 18 14.03 10.03 10.31
C PHE A 18 12.93 8.97 10.41
N ASN A 19 13.28 7.75 10.81
CA ASN A 19 12.35 6.65 11.01
C ASN A 19 11.35 6.96 12.13
N MET A 20 11.80 7.57 13.23
CA MET A 20 10.93 8.01 14.31
C MET A 20 9.89 9.04 13.82
N PHE A 21 10.31 10.04 13.04
CA PHE A 21 9.36 11.01 12.46
C PHE A 21 8.37 10.33 11.52
N THR A 22 8.85 9.44 10.64
CA THR A 22 8.01 8.67 9.72
C THR A 22 6.96 7.89 10.51
N LEU A 23 7.36 7.19 11.57
CA LEU A 23 6.46 6.41 12.43
C LEU A 23 5.41 7.30 13.12
N ILE A 24 5.80 8.47 13.65
CA ILE A 24 4.87 9.43 14.24
C ILE A 24 3.81 9.87 13.22
N PHE A 25 4.22 10.23 12.00
CA PHE A 25 3.30 10.62 10.94
C PHE A 25 2.38 9.47 10.52
N THR A 26 2.93 8.26 10.36
CA THR A 26 2.17 7.06 9.99
C THR A 26 1.11 6.72 11.04
N PHE A 27 1.45 6.67 12.32
CA PHE A 27 0.48 6.38 13.38
C PHE A 27 -0.55 7.50 13.57
N THR A 28 -0.14 8.76 13.42
CA THR A 28 -1.07 9.90 13.49
C THR A 28 -2.06 9.86 12.32
N GLY A 29 -1.57 9.65 11.10
CA GLY A 29 -2.39 9.49 9.90
C GLY A 29 -3.32 8.29 10.00
N TYR A 30 -2.83 7.17 10.54
CA TYR A 30 -3.64 5.97 10.78
C TYR A 30 -4.75 6.23 11.82
N GLY A 31 -4.47 6.98 12.89
CA GLY A 31 -5.48 7.41 13.84
C GLY A 31 -6.59 8.23 13.18
N ALA A 32 -6.23 9.19 12.31
CA ALA A 32 -7.21 9.95 11.52
C ALA A 32 -8.01 9.06 10.56
N PHE A 33 -7.35 8.08 9.94
CA PHE A 33 -8.00 7.09 9.08
C PHE A 33 -9.02 6.23 9.85
N ILE A 34 -8.69 5.75 11.06
CA ILE A 34 -9.63 4.99 11.91
C ILE A 34 -10.88 5.81 12.21
N LEU A 35 -10.72 7.10 12.54
CA LEU A 35 -11.87 7.99 12.77
C LEU A 35 -12.74 8.10 11.52
N GLY A 36 -12.13 8.30 10.34
CA GLY A 36 -12.85 8.32 9.07
C GLY A 36 -13.57 7.01 8.76
N PHE A 37 -12.92 5.87 9.04
CA PHE A 37 -13.49 4.53 8.89
C PHE A 37 -14.72 4.33 9.79
N ILE A 38 -14.63 4.71 11.06
CA ILE A 38 -15.76 4.61 12.01
C ILE A 38 -16.94 5.45 11.53
N LEU A 39 -16.69 6.69 11.09
CA LEU A 39 -17.74 7.55 10.55
C LEU A 39 -18.38 6.93 9.30
N ALA A 40 -17.58 6.46 8.35
CA ALA A 40 -18.07 5.80 7.14
C ALA A 40 -18.90 4.55 7.46
N LEU A 41 -18.45 3.75 8.44
CA LEU A 41 -19.15 2.56 8.89
C LEU A 41 -20.50 2.91 9.53
N GLN A 42 -20.56 3.95 10.37
CA GLN A 42 -21.82 4.42 10.95
C GLN A 42 -22.82 4.85 9.87
N PHE A 43 -22.37 5.62 8.86
CA PHE A 43 -23.23 6.01 7.74
C PHE A 43 -23.76 4.81 6.96
N LEU A 44 -22.94 3.78 6.75
CA LEU A 44 -23.35 2.56 6.05
C LEU A 44 -24.36 1.72 6.86
N ILE A 45 -24.20 1.65 8.19
CA ILE A 45 -25.08 0.86 9.06
C ILE A 45 -26.47 1.49 9.20
N ILE A 46 -26.56 2.83 9.26
CA ILE A 46 -27.83 3.55 9.40
C ILE A 46 -28.68 3.48 8.11
N GLY A 47 -28.04 3.24 6.97
CA GLY A 47 -28.72 3.14 5.66
C GLY A 47 -29.53 1.86 5.46
N SER A 48 -30.38 1.86 4.43
CA SER A 48 -31.06 0.64 3.99
C SER A 48 -30.05 -0.37 3.42
N TRP A 49 -30.17 -1.62 3.84
CA TRP A 49 -29.31 -2.69 3.35
C TRP A 49 -29.70 -3.09 1.93
N GLY A 50 -28.81 -2.81 0.98
CA GLY A 50 -28.93 -3.22 -0.40
C GLY A 50 -27.59 -3.71 -0.96
N ARG A 51 -27.64 -4.28 -2.17
CA ARG A 51 -26.44 -4.70 -2.93
C ARG A 51 -25.32 -3.64 -2.98
N PRO A 52 -25.61 -2.33 -3.22
CA PRO A 52 -24.55 -1.33 -3.25
C PRO A 52 -23.90 -1.08 -1.88
N GLN A 53 -24.68 -1.11 -0.79
CA GLN A 53 -24.15 -0.94 0.56
C GLN A 53 -23.26 -2.11 0.98
N THR A 54 -23.65 -3.35 0.64
CA THR A 54 -22.81 -4.54 0.89
C THR A 54 -21.48 -4.43 0.16
N PHE A 55 -21.48 -4.02 -1.11
CA PHE A 55 -20.25 -3.84 -1.88
C PHE A 55 -19.33 -2.77 -1.25
N LEU A 56 -19.90 -1.61 -0.88
CA LEU A 56 -19.14 -0.54 -0.22
C LEU A 56 -18.60 -0.97 1.15
N LEU A 57 -19.36 -1.75 1.91
CA LEU A 57 -18.93 -2.27 3.21
C LEU A 57 -17.74 -3.22 3.05
N VAL A 58 -17.79 -4.14 2.08
CA VAL A 58 -16.66 -5.03 1.77
C VAL A 58 -15.44 -4.19 1.38
N CYS A 59 -15.62 -3.19 0.51
CA CYS A 59 -14.54 -2.30 0.12
C CYS A 59 -13.93 -1.55 1.32
N LEU A 60 -14.78 -1.03 2.21
CA LEU A 60 -14.35 -0.30 3.40
C LEU A 60 -13.57 -1.20 4.37
N ILE A 61 -14.03 -2.43 4.61
CA ILE A 61 -13.36 -3.41 5.47
C ILE A 61 -12.02 -3.83 4.86
N THR A 62 -11.97 -4.13 3.56
CA THR A 62 -10.73 -4.50 2.88
C THR A 62 -9.71 -3.37 2.93
N ALA A 63 -10.13 -2.12 2.68
CA ALA A 63 -9.26 -0.96 2.80
C ALA A 63 -8.71 -0.82 4.23
N PHE A 64 -9.56 -0.99 5.25
CA PHE A 64 -9.14 -0.98 6.64
C PHE A 64 -8.08 -2.04 6.93
N ILE A 65 -8.30 -3.28 6.50
CA ILE A 65 -7.33 -4.37 6.68
C ILE A 65 -5.99 -4.04 6.01
N CYS A 66 -6.00 -3.51 4.79
CA CYS A 66 -4.78 -3.16 4.06
C CYS A 66 -4.03 -2.01 4.74
N PHE A 67 -4.72 -0.95 5.17
CA PHE A 67 -4.08 0.14 5.91
C PHE A 67 -3.53 -0.33 7.27
N SER A 68 -4.26 -1.18 7.99
CA SER A 68 -3.75 -1.78 9.23
C SER A 68 -2.48 -2.60 8.96
N TRP A 69 -2.50 -3.44 7.92
CA TRP A 69 -1.35 -4.24 7.51
C TRP A 69 -0.14 -3.35 7.24
N ASP A 70 -0.26 -2.36 6.37
CA ASP A 70 0.84 -1.45 6.04
C ASP A 70 1.45 -0.77 7.28
N VAL A 71 0.60 -0.29 8.21
CA VAL A 71 1.05 0.32 9.46
C VAL A 71 1.78 -0.69 10.35
N PHE A 72 1.30 -1.93 10.42
CA PHE A 72 1.97 -2.99 11.19
C PHE A 72 3.31 -3.38 10.59
N ASP A 73 3.40 -3.54 9.27
CA ASP A 73 4.66 -3.89 8.60
C ASP A 73 5.70 -2.79 8.82
N ASN A 74 5.34 -1.53 8.56
CA ASN A 74 6.23 -0.40 8.79
C ASN A 74 6.63 -0.29 10.28
N GLY A 75 5.67 -0.37 11.19
CA GLY A 75 5.93 -0.30 12.63
C GLY A 75 6.84 -1.44 13.12
N ALA A 76 6.60 -2.67 12.66
CA ALA A 76 7.39 -3.84 13.04
C ALA A 76 8.82 -3.76 12.52
N VAL A 77 9.02 -3.31 11.28
CA VAL A 77 10.35 -3.09 10.69
C VAL A 77 11.17 -2.12 11.54
N PHE A 78 10.62 -0.94 11.85
CA PHE A 78 11.35 0.06 12.63
C PHE A 78 11.66 -0.41 14.05
N LEU A 79 10.69 -1.06 14.72
CA LEU A 79 10.91 -1.59 16.06
C LEU A 79 11.96 -2.70 16.11
N GLU A 80 12.02 -3.57 15.11
CA GLU A 80 13.06 -4.60 15.04
C GLU A 80 14.44 -3.98 14.75
N VAL A 81 14.53 -2.97 13.87
CA VAL A 81 15.79 -2.25 13.63
C VAL A 81 16.33 -1.64 14.92
N ASP A 82 15.50 -0.89 15.65
CA ASP A 82 15.89 -0.27 16.92
C ASP A 82 16.27 -1.31 17.97
N ARG A 83 15.51 -2.41 18.06
CA ARG A 83 15.80 -3.49 19.00
C ARG A 83 17.16 -4.14 18.74
N TYR A 84 17.47 -4.46 17.50
CA TYR A 84 18.74 -5.13 17.18
C TYR A 84 19.93 -4.19 17.19
N ALA A 85 19.75 -2.93 16.79
CA ALA A 85 20.83 -1.96 16.75
C ALA A 85 21.14 -1.34 18.11
N LEU A 86 20.11 -1.07 18.94
CA LEU A 86 20.29 -0.29 20.18
C LEU A 86 20.23 -1.16 21.45
N VAL A 87 19.47 -2.26 21.44
CA VAL A 87 19.21 -3.04 22.67
C VAL A 87 20.06 -4.31 22.74
N ARG A 88 20.29 -5.00 21.62
CA ARG A 88 20.98 -6.29 21.62
C ARG A 88 22.48 -6.12 21.47
N THR A 89 23.25 -6.20 22.54
CA THR A 89 24.73 -6.23 22.45
C THR A 89 25.23 -7.53 21.79
N SER A 90 26.07 -7.41 20.76
CA SER A 90 26.75 -8.51 20.09
C SER A 90 28.22 -8.50 20.47
N GLU A 91 28.81 -9.67 20.68
CA GLU A 91 30.25 -9.82 20.89
C GLU A 91 31.06 -9.42 19.64
N GLU A 92 30.44 -9.49 18.46
CA GLU A 92 31.05 -9.14 17.15
C GLU A 92 30.99 -7.64 16.83
N GLY A 93 30.46 -6.80 17.74
CA GLY A 93 30.37 -5.35 17.57
C GLY A 93 29.15 -4.88 16.75
N ILE A 94 29.10 -3.56 16.54
CA ILE A 94 27.95 -2.85 15.92
C ILE A 94 27.74 -3.26 14.46
N THR A 95 28.82 -3.52 13.73
CA THR A 95 28.76 -3.89 12.31
C THR A 95 28.04 -5.21 12.08
N ALA A 96 28.25 -6.19 12.96
CA ALA A 96 27.58 -7.49 12.89
C ALA A 96 26.10 -7.41 13.29
N GLN A 97 25.74 -6.52 14.22
CA GLN A 97 24.35 -6.28 14.59
C GLN A 97 23.55 -5.71 13.41
N ILE A 98 24.07 -4.66 12.78
CA ILE A 98 23.42 -4.01 11.63
C ILE A 98 23.23 -5.02 10.49
N TRP A 99 24.25 -5.84 10.23
CA TRP A 99 24.19 -6.86 9.19
C TRP A 99 23.14 -7.94 9.50
N TYR A 100 23.04 -8.41 10.74
CA TYR A 100 22.03 -9.39 11.15
C TYR A 100 20.60 -8.84 11.01
N THR A 101 20.39 -7.57 11.37
CA THR A 101 19.12 -6.86 11.20
C THR A 101 18.72 -6.78 9.74
N ALA A 102 19.64 -6.37 8.86
CA ALA A 102 19.38 -6.19 7.44
C ALA A 102 19.01 -7.51 6.73
N ASN A 103 19.60 -8.64 7.12
CA ASN A 103 19.63 -9.82 6.26
C ASN A 103 18.75 -11.02 6.66
N LYS A 104 18.12 -11.03 7.84
CA LYS A 104 17.32 -12.22 8.27
C LYS A 104 15.89 -11.94 8.72
N LYS A 105 15.59 -10.72 9.16
CA LYS A 105 14.27 -10.37 9.69
C LYS A 105 13.58 -9.22 8.95
N LEU A 106 14.36 -8.31 8.36
CA LEU A 106 13.83 -7.27 7.48
C LEU A 106 13.11 -7.87 6.27
N ILE A 107 13.69 -8.95 5.71
CA ILE A 107 13.21 -9.62 4.49
C ILE A 107 11.73 -10.03 4.63
N LEU A 108 11.35 -10.68 5.73
CA LEU A 108 9.97 -11.17 5.92
C LEU A 108 8.92 -10.04 5.86
N TRP A 109 9.21 -8.89 6.46
CA TRP A 109 8.29 -7.75 6.49
C TRP A 109 8.35 -6.92 5.21
N GLN A 110 9.49 -6.91 4.53
CA GLN A 110 9.66 -6.21 3.26
C GLN A 110 8.89 -6.92 2.14
N ASP A 111 8.91 -8.25 2.11
CA ASP A 111 8.22 -9.05 1.10
C ASP A 111 6.70 -8.79 1.11
N THR A 112 6.11 -8.58 2.30
CA THR A 112 4.66 -8.35 2.41
C THR A 112 4.23 -6.90 2.18
N SER A 113 5.15 -5.94 2.29
CA SER A 113 4.85 -4.50 2.35
C SER A 113 4.25 -3.92 1.06
N THR A 114 4.45 -4.56 -0.08
CA THR A 114 3.98 -4.04 -1.39
C THR A 114 2.52 -4.35 -1.67
N TRP A 115 1.98 -5.39 -1.04
CA TRP A 115 0.62 -5.90 -1.27
C TRP A 115 -0.49 -4.95 -0.81
N PRO A 116 -0.43 -4.33 0.40
CA PRO A 116 -1.45 -3.40 0.85
C PRO A 116 -1.70 -2.24 -0.12
N GLY A 117 -0.63 -1.67 -0.67
CA GLY A 117 -0.71 -0.59 -1.65
C GLY A 117 -1.42 -1.01 -2.94
N ALA A 118 -1.03 -2.15 -3.50
CA ALA A 118 -1.64 -2.70 -4.72
C ALA A 118 -3.14 -3.01 -4.53
N ILE A 119 -3.52 -3.59 -3.39
CA ILE A 119 -4.93 -3.91 -3.09
C ILE A 119 -5.74 -2.63 -2.93
N ASN A 120 -5.24 -1.63 -2.20
CA ASN A 120 -5.92 -0.35 -2.01
C ASN A 120 -6.12 0.38 -3.35
N LEU A 121 -5.12 0.38 -4.23
CA LEU A 121 -5.23 0.99 -5.56
C LEU A 121 -6.31 0.31 -6.40
N LEU A 122 -6.30 -1.03 -6.45
CA LEU A 122 -7.31 -1.81 -7.16
C LEU A 122 -8.72 -1.61 -6.61
N LEU A 123 -8.85 -1.46 -5.31
CA LEU A 123 -10.12 -1.25 -4.64
C LEU A 123 -10.70 0.13 -4.97
N SER A 124 -9.85 1.17 -4.98
CA SER A 124 -10.22 2.51 -5.45
C SER A 124 -10.75 2.47 -6.88
N ASP A 125 -10.00 1.85 -7.79
CA ASP A 125 -10.37 1.76 -9.21
C ASP A 125 -11.65 0.95 -9.41
N SER A 126 -11.81 -0.11 -8.63
CA SER A 126 -13.02 -0.94 -8.65
C SER A 126 -14.26 -0.15 -8.22
N ILE A 127 -14.16 0.74 -7.23
CA ILE A 127 -15.28 1.59 -6.81
C ILE A 127 -15.68 2.56 -7.94
N VAL A 128 -14.70 3.19 -8.58
CA VAL A 128 -14.94 4.15 -9.66
C VAL A 128 -15.55 3.45 -10.88
N VAL A 129 -14.98 2.31 -11.30
CA VAL A 129 -15.51 1.53 -12.42
C VAL A 129 -16.89 0.97 -12.09
N TRP A 130 -17.13 0.48 -10.88
CA TRP A 130 -18.45 0.01 -10.46
C TRP A 130 -19.51 1.13 -10.54
N ARG A 131 -19.18 2.37 -10.16
CA ARG A 131 -20.07 3.52 -10.33
C ARG A 131 -20.37 3.82 -11.80
N ALA A 132 -19.35 3.84 -12.66
CA ALA A 132 -19.57 4.01 -14.11
C ALA A 132 -20.40 2.85 -14.69
N TRP A 133 -20.16 1.63 -14.23
CA TRP A 133 -20.84 0.43 -14.69
C TRP A 133 -22.33 0.44 -14.38
N THR A 134 -22.73 0.88 -13.19
CA THR A 134 -24.14 0.94 -12.79
C THR A 134 -24.93 1.97 -13.63
N LEU A 135 -24.30 3.07 -14.05
CA LEU A 135 -24.92 4.06 -14.93
C LEU A 135 -25.12 3.57 -16.36
N TYR A 136 -24.19 2.78 -16.90
CA TYR A 136 -24.22 2.32 -18.30
C TYR A 136 -24.88 0.94 -18.48
N HIS A 137 -25.91 0.63 -17.69
CA HIS A 137 -26.59 -0.67 -17.72
C HIS A 137 -27.02 -1.12 -19.12
N GLN A 138 -27.47 -0.19 -19.97
CA GLN A 138 -28.02 -0.50 -21.30
C GLN A 138 -26.97 -0.64 -22.42
N SER A 139 -25.77 -0.03 -22.30
CA SER A 139 -24.78 -0.04 -23.38
C SER A 139 -23.72 -1.13 -23.14
N LYS A 140 -23.89 -2.26 -23.83
CA LYS A 140 -22.99 -3.42 -23.71
C LYS A 140 -21.52 -3.09 -24.05
N SER A 141 -21.28 -2.19 -25.00
CA SER A 141 -19.93 -1.81 -25.44
C SER A 141 -19.10 -1.12 -24.36
N TRP A 142 -19.67 -0.14 -23.63
CA TRP A 142 -18.94 0.55 -22.56
C TRP A 142 -18.63 -0.35 -21.37
N ARG A 143 -19.52 -1.29 -21.06
CA ARG A 143 -19.27 -2.33 -20.05
C ARG A 143 -18.11 -3.24 -20.48
N PHE A 144 -18.04 -3.61 -21.75
CA PHE A 144 -16.93 -4.41 -22.25
C PHE A 144 -15.58 -3.66 -22.17
N VAL A 145 -15.55 -2.38 -22.54
CA VAL A 145 -14.33 -1.54 -22.42
C VAL A 145 -13.89 -1.42 -20.96
N LEU A 146 -14.81 -1.10 -20.04
CA LEU A 146 -14.50 -1.00 -18.61
C LEU A 146 -14.00 -2.34 -18.03
N ALA A 147 -14.56 -3.47 -18.48
CA ALA A 147 -14.12 -4.78 -18.04
C ALA A 147 -12.68 -5.09 -18.50
N ILE A 148 -12.34 -4.80 -19.77
CA ILE A 148 -10.98 -5.00 -20.29
C ILE A 148 -9.98 -4.12 -19.52
N LEU A 149 -10.33 -2.85 -19.30
CA LEU A 149 -9.48 -1.92 -18.55
C LEU A 149 -9.24 -2.41 -17.13
N MET A 150 -10.28 -2.89 -16.43
CA MET A 150 -10.12 -3.46 -15.09
C MET A 150 -9.30 -4.75 -15.07
N ILE A 151 -9.47 -5.64 -16.05
CA ILE A 151 -8.66 -6.86 -16.14
C ILE A 151 -7.18 -6.52 -16.33
N ALA A 152 -6.87 -5.58 -17.23
CA ALA A 152 -5.50 -5.12 -17.44
C ALA A 152 -4.93 -4.48 -16.16
N ASN A 153 -5.73 -3.66 -15.47
CA ASN A 153 -5.34 -2.98 -14.24
C ASN A 153 -5.06 -3.96 -13.09
N ILE A 154 -5.94 -4.95 -12.90
CA ILE A 154 -5.74 -6.05 -11.93
C ILE A 154 -4.46 -6.82 -12.27
N SER A 155 -4.27 -7.17 -13.55
CA SER A 155 -3.10 -7.94 -13.98
C SER A 155 -1.79 -7.21 -13.66
N LEU A 156 -1.71 -5.89 -13.91
CA LEU A 156 -0.50 -5.12 -13.62
C LEU A 156 -0.26 -4.92 -12.13
N ASN A 157 -1.32 -4.58 -11.37
CA ASN A 157 -1.19 -4.37 -9.93
C ASN A 157 -0.88 -5.65 -9.15
N VAL A 158 -1.27 -6.83 -9.66
CA VAL A 158 -0.92 -8.13 -9.06
C VAL A 158 0.44 -8.61 -9.54
N ALA A 159 0.80 -8.38 -10.81
CA ALA A 159 2.09 -8.79 -11.35
C ALA A 159 3.27 -8.07 -10.67
N ASN A 160 3.08 -6.83 -10.22
CA ASN A 160 4.15 -6.05 -9.62
C ASN A 160 4.63 -6.60 -8.26
N PRO A 161 3.77 -6.79 -7.24
CA PRO A 161 4.17 -7.46 -5.99
C PRO A 161 4.74 -8.86 -6.22
N ILE A 162 4.11 -9.67 -7.07
CA ILE A 162 4.61 -11.02 -7.39
C ILE A 162 6.02 -10.97 -7.99
N TRP A 163 6.31 -9.99 -8.85
CA TRP A 163 7.63 -9.87 -9.45
C TRP A 163 8.70 -9.51 -8.41
N ILE A 164 8.36 -8.65 -7.46
CA ILE A 164 9.22 -8.26 -6.34
C ILE A 164 9.49 -9.51 -5.46
N ASP A 165 8.45 -10.26 -5.10
CA ASP A 165 8.55 -11.44 -4.23
C ASP A 165 9.31 -12.60 -4.88
N VAL A 166 9.14 -12.83 -6.19
CA VAL A 166 9.76 -13.97 -6.91
C VAL A 166 11.21 -13.70 -7.29
N LYS A 167 11.63 -12.43 -7.38
CA LYS A 167 12.97 -12.04 -7.82
C LYS A 167 13.73 -11.27 -6.76
N GLU A 168 13.84 -11.84 -5.56
CA GLU A 168 14.77 -11.40 -4.53
C GLU A 168 16.11 -10.96 -5.17
N GLY A 169 16.34 -9.65 -5.25
CA GLY A 169 17.63 -9.06 -5.62
C GLY A 169 17.90 -8.61 -7.06
N ILE A 170 16.94 -8.48 -8.00
CA ILE A 170 17.28 -8.05 -9.38
C ILE A 170 16.42 -6.88 -9.94
N ASP A 171 17.12 -5.77 -10.22
CA ASP A 171 16.73 -4.56 -10.98
C ASP A 171 15.64 -3.66 -10.37
N VAL A 172 16.04 -2.78 -9.46
CA VAL A 172 15.25 -1.61 -8.99
C VAL A 172 14.64 -0.82 -10.16
N SER A 173 15.34 -0.78 -11.31
CA SER A 173 14.90 -0.10 -12.53
C SER A 173 13.64 -0.70 -13.16
N LYS A 174 13.44 -2.03 -13.07
CA LYS A 174 12.27 -2.69 -13.65
C LYS A 174 11.05 -2.62 -12.74
N SER A 175 11.26 -2.67 -11.42
CA SER A 175 10.20 -2.37 -10.44
C SER A 175 9.63 -0.97 -10.70
N ALA A 176 10.50 0.03 -10.80
CA ALA A 176 10.08 1.41 -11.03
C ALA A 176 9.24 1.60 -12.31
N ILE A 177 9.52 0.83 -13.38
CA ILE A 177 8.72 0.86 -14.62
C ILE A 177 7.34 0.26 -14.38
N LEU A 178 7.24 -0.88 -13.67
CA LEU A 178 5.97 -1.53 -13.35
C LEU A 178 5.14 -0.69 -12.37
N ASP A 179 5.77 -0.07 -11.38
CA ASP A 179 5.14 0.86 -10.43
C ASP A 179 4.54 2.07 -11.16
N TRP A 180 5.30 2.68 -12.06
CA TRP A 180 4.80 3.78 -12.87
C TRP A 180 3.67 3.35 -13.81
N LEU A 181 3.80 2.17 -14.43
CA LEU A 181 2.81 1.66 -15.38
C LEU A 181 1.49 1.29 -14.67
N SER A 182 1.54 0.72 -13.47
CA SER A 182 0.36 0.42 -12.67
C SER A 182 -0.38 1.71 -12.26
N ALA A 183 0.37 2.73 -11.81
CA ALA A 183 -0.18 4.04 -11.47
C ALA A 183 -0.79 4.74 -12.69
N ALA A 184 -0.09 4.73 -13.84
CA ALA A 184 -0.58 5.32 -15.07
C ALA A 184 -1.85 4.64 -15.58
N LEU A 185 -1.89 3.30 -15.55
CA LEU A 185 -3.07 2.55 -15.97
C LEU A 185 -4.25 2.79 -15.03
N SER A 186 -4.05 2.77 -13.72
CA SER A 186 -5.06 3.12 -12.71
C SER A 186 -5.64 4.52 -12.97
N LEU A 187 -4.78 5.50 -13.27
CA LEU A 187 -5.21 6.85 -13.62
C LEU A 187 -6.05 6.87 -14.91
N ILE A 188 -5.65 6.14 -15.94
CA ILE A 188 -6.42 6.02 -17.18
C ILE A 188 -7.79 5.39 -16.92
N VAL A 189 -7.86 4.31 -16.15
CA VAL A 189 -9.11 3.63 -15.79
C VAL A 189 -10.05 4.60 -15.08
N ASN A 190 -9.55 5.31 -14.08
CA ASN A 190 -10.32 6.30 -13.34
C ASN A 190 -10.77 7.46 -14.23
N LEU A 191 -9.88 8.02 -15.05
CA LEU A 191 -10.19 9.12 -15.96
C LEU A 191 -11.30 8.72 -16.95
N VAL A 192 -11.20 7.55 -17.58
CA VAL A 192 -12.21 7.05 -18.51
C VAL A 192 -13.55 6.85 -17.80
N ALA A 193 -13.55 6.24 -16.62
CA ALA A 193 -14.76 6.02 -15.84
C ALA A 193 -15.41 7.34 -15.39
N THR A 194 -14.61 8.33 -14.97
CA THR A 194 -15.09 9.67 -14.61
C THR A 194 -15.65 10.42 -15.83
N ILE A 195 -14.98 10.40 -16.98
CA ILE A 195 -15.48 11.03 -18.21
C ILE A 195 -16.83 10.40 -18.62
N LEU A 196 -16.93 9.07 -18.55
CA LEU A 196 -18.18 8.37 -18.84
C LEU A 196 -19.29 8.79 -17.87
N PHE A 197 -18.98 8.90 -16.58
CA PHE A 197 -19.91 9.41 -15.58
C PHE A 197 -20.40 10.82 -15.95
N SER A 198 -19.47 11.75 -16.24
CA SER A 198 -19.80 13.14 -16.60
C SER A 198 -20.62 13.24 -17.88
N TYR A 199 -20.31 12.47 -18.92
CA TYR A 199 -21.02 12.51 -20.20
C TYR A 199 -22.47 12.04 -20.11
N LYS A 200 -22.81 11.15 -19.17
CA LYS A 200 -24.18 10.63 -19.01
C LYS A 200 -25.02 11.40 -17.99
N ALA A 201 -24.36 12.15 -17.11
CA ALA A 201 -25.03 13.01 -16.13
C ALA A 201 -25.52 14.34 -16.74
N TRP A 202 -24.99 14.71 -17.90
CA TRP A 202 -25.39 15.86 -18.74
C TRP A 202 -26.15 15.39 -19.97
#